data_AF-A0AAE0IVN1-F1
#
_entry.id   AF-A0AAE0IVN1-F1
#
_cell.length_a   1.000
_cell.length_b   1.000
_cell.length_c   1.000
_cell.angle_alpha   90.00
_cell.angle_beta   90.00
_cell.angle_gamma   90.00
#
_symmetry.space_group_name_H-M   'P 1'
#
loop_
_entity.id
_entity.type
_entity.pdbx_description
1 polymer ?
#
loop_
_entity_poly.entity_id
_entity_poly.type
_entity_poly.pdbx_seq_one_letter_code
_entity_poly.pdbx_strand_id
1 'polypeptide(L)'
;MPIPFESLIPYGIIIAMFGVTGAGLSKIRNMQNGGKRQRRSLDQWDRQMMDRDRRLTGYLRGQIDSPVAPPGYELNNPWRVSINIPAESLRWSKLTHIFQVEKRMS
;
A
#
# COMPACT_ATOMS: atom_id res chain seq x y z
N MET A 1 41.47 26.41 -13.52
CA MET A 1 41.75 25.43 -12.44
C MET A 1 41.01 24.14 -12.75
N PRO A 2 41.66 22.97 -12.76
CA PRO A 2 40.98 21.69 -12.92
C PRO A 2 39.99 21.45 -11.76
N ILE A 3 38.89 20.75 -12.05
CA ILE A 3 37.83 20.46 -11.07
C ILE A 3 38.38 19.48 -10.02
N PRO A 4 38.26 19.77 -8.70
CA PRO A 4 38.74 18.89 -7.64
C PRO A 4 37.80 17.69 -7.48
N PHE A 5 38.10 16.58 -8.14
CA PHE A 5 37.25 15.39 -8.22
C PHE A 5 37.06 14.70 -6.86
N GLU A 6 38.03 14.84 -5.96
CA GLU A 6 38.00 14.33 -4.59
C GLU A 6 36.83 14.94 -3.80
N SER A 7 36.49 16.19 -4.07
CA SER A 7 35.32 16.84 -3.46
C SER A 7 33.99 16.36 -4.06
N LEU A 8 34.01 15.75 -5.24
CA LEU A 8 32.83 15.21 -5.93
C LEU A 8 32.52 13.75 -5.57
N ILE A 9 33.51 12.99 -5.09
CA ILE A 9 33.33 11.58 -4.71
C ILE A 9 32.19 11.40 -3.69
N PRO A 10 32.10 12.19 -2.59
CA PRO A 10 30.99 12.05 -1.64
C PRO A 10 29.63 12.30 -2.28
N TYR A 11 29.51 13.31 -3.14
CA TYR A 11 28.28 13.60 -3.86
C TYR A 11 27.92 12.51 -4.87
N GLY A 12 28.91 11.93 -5.54
CA GLY A 12 28.72 10.78 -6.45
C GLY A 12 28.16 9.56 -5.71
N ILE A 13 28.68 9.25 -4.53
CA ILE A 13 28.17 8.16 -3.68
C ILE A 13 26.72 8.44 -3.28
N ILE A 14 26.42 9.67 -2.84
CA ILE A 14 25.05 10.07 -2.46
C ILE A 14 24.08 9.88 -3.64
N ILE A 15 24.43 10.40 -4.82
CA ILE A 15 23.61 10.26 -6.03
C ILE A 15 23.42 8.80 -6.41
N ALA A 16 24.47 7.98 -6.33
CA ALA A 16 24.39 6.55 -6.65
C ALA A 16 23.45 5.82 -5.69
N MET A 17 23.57 6.05 -4.38
CA MET A 17 22.71 5.42 -3.37
C MET A 17 21.26 5.83 -3.55
N PHE A 18 20.97 7.14 -3.67
CA PHE A 18 19.61 7.62 -3.91
C PHE A 18 19.04 7.13 -5.25
N GLY A 19 19.87 7.05 -6.29
CA GLY A 19 19.50 6.52 -7.60
C GLY A 19 19.11 5.05 -7.53
N VAL A 20 19.93 4.21 -6.90
CA VAL A 20 19.67 2.77 -6.71
C VAL A 20 18.42 2.57 -5.87
N THR A 21 18.27 3.26 -4.74
CA THR A 21 17.08 3.17 -3.90
C THR A 21 15.82 3.63 -4.64
N GLY A 22 15.88 4.75 -5.36
CA GLY A 22 14.74 5.29 -6.12
C GLY A 22 14.28 4.35 -7.24
N ALA A 23 15.23 3.85 -8.03
CA ALA A 23 14.96 2.89 -9.10
C ALA A 23 14.42 1.56 -8.55
N GLY A 24 15.03 1.05 -7.47
CA GLY A 24 14.63 -0.18 -6.80
C GLY A 24 13.20 -0.11 -6.27
N LEU A 25 12.86 0.95 -5.53
CA LEU A 25 11.50 1.17 -5.02
C LEU A 25 10.47 1.34 -6.14
N SER A 26 10.83 2.06 -7.20
CA SER A 26 9.95 2.24 -8.37
C SER A 26 9.62 0.90 -9.04
N LYS A 27 10.64 0.05 -9.23
CA LYS A 27 10.48 -1.29 -9.82
C LYS A 27 9.62 -2.19 -8.95
N ILE A 28 9.89 -2.25 -7.63
CA ILE A 28 9.10 -3.07 -6.69
C ILE A 28 7.64 -2.64 -6.71
N ARG A 29 7.36 -1.33 -6.64
CA ARG A 29 5.99 -0.81 -6.69
C ARG A 29 5.31 -1.11 -8.01
N ASN A 30 6.03 -1.07 -9.13
CA ASN A 30 5.47 -1.45 -10.43
C ASN A 30 5.11 -2.93 -10.47
N MET A 31 5.96 -3.81 -9.93
CA MET A 31 5.68 -5.26 -9.85
C MET A 31 4.50 -5.56 -8.92
N GLN A 32 4.43 -4.94 -7.74
CA GLN A 32 3.31 -5.10 -6.80
C GLN A 32 1.96 -4.65 -7.38
N ASN A 33 1.98 -3.71 -8.33
CA ASN A 33 0.79 -3.19 -9.01
C ASN A 33 0.48 -3.92 -10.33
N GLY A 34 1.11 -5.08 -10.59
CA GLY A 34 0.83 -5.89 -11.77
C GLY A 34 1.33 -5.24 -13.05
N GLY A 35 2.47 -4.55 -12.97
CA GLY A 35 3.08 -3.83 -14.09
C GLY A 35 2.51 -2.43 -14.32
N LYS A 36 1.45 -2.04 -13.60
CA LYS A 36 0.82 -0.72 -13.73
C LYS A 36 1.50 0.33 -12.85
N ARG A 37 1.44 1.60 -13.27
CA ARG A 37 1.93 2.73 -12.46
C ARG A 37 1.10 2.87 -11.17
N GLN A 38 1.74 3.29 -10.09
CA GLN A 38 1.06 3.54 -8.83
C GLN A 38 0.13 4.76 -8.97
N ARG A 39 -1.15 4.61 -8.58
CA ARG A 39 -2.09 5.73 -8.50
C ARG A 39 -1.74 6.63 -7.31
N ARG A 40 -1.85 7.94 -7.50
CA ARG A 40 -1.59 8.98 -6.49
C ARG A 40 -2.87 9.78 -6.31
N SER A 41 -3.04 10.41 -5.14
CA SER A 41 -4.21 11.25 -4.84
C SER A 41 -5.56 10.50 -4.94
N LEU A 42 -5.64 9.29 -4.38
CA LEU A 42 -6.86 8.49 -4.37
C LEU A 42 -7.90 9.08 -3.42
N ASP A 43 -9.03 9.51 -3.99
CA ASP A 43 -10.18 10.01 -3.25
C ASP A 43 -11.03 8.86 -2.68
N GLN A 44 -12.19 9.20 -2.11
CA GLN A 44 -13.10 8.20 -1.53
C GLN A 44 -13.77 7.35 -2.62
N TRP A 45 -14.06 7.92 -3.79
CA TRP A 45 -14.68 7.24 -4.91
C TRP A 45 -13.73 6.21 -5.51
N ASP A 46 -12.49 6.60 -5.78
CA ASP A 46 -11.42 5.76 -6.32
C ASP A 46 -11.17 4.53 -5.45
N ARG A 47 -11.21 4.69 -4.13
CA ARG A 47 -11.07 3.57 -3.19
C ARG A 47 -12.23 2.59 -3.31
N GLN A 48 -13.46 3.08 -3.43
CA GLN A 48 -14.63 2.23 -3.63
C GLN A 48 -14.59 1.51 -4.98
N MET A 49 -14.16 2.20 -6.04
CA MET A 49 -13.99 1.60 -7.37
C MET A 49 -12.87 0.56 -7.39
N MET A 50 -11.76 0.78 -6.70
CA MET A 50 -10.72 -0.25 -6.56
C MET A 50 -11.19 -1.48 -5.79
N ASP A 51 -11.99 -1.30 -4.72
CA ASP A 51 -12.60 -2.42 -4.00
C ASP A 51 -13.62 -3.17 -4.87
N ARG A 52 -14.37 -2.45 -5.74
CA ARG A 52 -15.22 -3.05 -6.78
C ARG A 52 -14.40 -3.86 -7.80
N ASP A 53 -13.33 -3.29 -8.35
CA ASP A 53 -12.48 -3.97 -9.34
C ASP A 53 -11.83 -5.22 -8.75
N ARG A 54 -11.42 -5.18 -7.49
CA ARG A 54 -10.94 -6.35 -6.75
C ARG A 54 -12.00 -7.43 -6.63
N ARG A 55 -13.27 -7.07 -6.40
CA ARG A 55 -14.39 -8.02 -6.35
C ARG A 55 -14.72 -8.62 -7.72
N LEU A 56 -14.53 -7.86 -8.79
CA LEU A 56 -14.75 -8.34 -10.16
C LEU A 56 -13.62 -9.25 -10.66
N THR A 57 -12.38 -8.98 -10.29
CA THR A 57 -11.20 -9.61 -10.90
C THR A 57 -10.34 -10.43 -9.94
N GLY A 58 -10.59 -10.37 -8.64
CA GLY A 58 -9.74 -10.93 -7.59
C GLY A 58 -8.47 -10.14 -7.30
N TYR A 59 -8.13 -9.13 -8.13
CA TYR A 59 -6.90 -8.35 -8.03
C TYR A 59 -7.20 -6.86 -7.91
N LEU A 60 -6.54 -6.16 -6.97
CA LEU A 60 -6.80 -4.72 -6.70
C LEU A 60 -6.54 -3.79 -7.90
N ARG A 61 -5.80 -4.26 -8.91
CA ARG A 61 -5.52 -3.53 -10.16
C ARG A 61 -5.96 -4.29 -11.41
N GLY A 62 -6.73 -5.35 -11.23
CA GLY A 62 -7.33 -6.08 -12.33
C GLY A 62 -8.35 -5.18 -13.03
N GLN A 63 -8.33 -5.20 -14.35
CA GLN A 63 -9.34 -4.56 -15.17
C GLN A 63 -9.98 -5.64 -16.00
N ILE A 64 -11.30 -5.55 -16.16
CA ILE A 64 -12.11 -6.47 -16.94
C ILE A 64 -13.08 -5.64 -17.78
N ASP A 65 -13.25 -6.04 -19.02
CA ASP A 65 -14.09 -5.40 -20.05
C ASP A 65 -15.31 -6.26 -20.42
N SER A 66 -15.53 -7.38 -19.70
CA SER A 66 -16.67 -8.26 -19.96
C SER A 66 -18.00 -7.54 -19.69
N PRO A 67 -18.97 -7.64 -20.61
CA PRO A 67 -20.27 -6.99 -20.44
C PRO A 67 -21.13 -7.64 -19.35
N VAL A 68 -20.91 -8.93 -19.09
CA VAL A 68 -21.57 -9.69 -18.03
C VAL A 68 -20.57 -9.91 -16.88
N ALA A 69 -21.02 -9.69 -15.64
CA ALA A 69 -20.22 -9.87 -14.45
C ALA A 69 -19.93 -11.37 -14.21
N PRO A 70 -18.79 -11.72 -13.58
CA PRO A 70 -18.48 -13.10 -13.28
C PRO A 70 -19.47 -13.70 -12.28
N PRO A 71 -19.78 -15.01 -12.38
CA PRO A 71 -20.63 -15.69 -11.42
C PRO A 71 -20.12 -15.53 -9.98
N GLY A 72 -21.03 -15.29 -9.03
CA GLY A 72 -20.69 -15.07 -7.62
C GLY A 72 -20.37 -13.61 -7.25
N TYR A 73 -20.25 -12.70 -8.22
CA TYR A 73 -20.16 -11.26 -7.92
C TYR A 73 -21.40 -10.75 -7.18
N GLU A 74 -22.57 -11.33 -7.45
CA GLU A 74 -23.85 -11.02 -6.79
C GLU A 74 -23.80 -11.21 -5.27
N LEU A 75 -23.00 -12.17 -4.79
CA LEU A 75 -22.94 -12.56 -3.38
C LEU A 75 -21.74 -11.95 -2.64
N ASN A 76 -20.83 -11.27 -3.35
CA ASN A 76 -19.54 -10.85 -2.80
C ASN A 76 -19.52 -9.42 -2.25
N ASN A 77 -20.66 -8.89 -1.80
CA ASN A 77 -20.78 -7.52 -1.30
C ASN A 77 -20.54 -7.43 0.23
N PRO A 78 -19.33 -7.08 0.71
CA PRO A 78 -19.08 -6.92 2.13
C PRO A 78 -19.62 -5.59 2.64
N TRP A 79 -20.42 -5.64 3.70
CA TRP A 79 -20.74 -4.46 4.50
C TRP A 79 -19.69 -4.31 5.59
N ARG A 80 -19.06 -3.14 5.66
CA ARG A 80 -18.09 -2.83 6.73
C ARG A 80 -18.85 -2.52 8.01
N VAL A 81 -18.61 -3.30 9.06
CA VAL A 81 -19.15 -3.04 10.39
C VAL A 81 -18.19 -2.12 11.13
N SER A 82 -18.65 -0.92 11.49
CA SER A 82 -17.93 -0.06 12.42
C SER A 82 -18.19 -0.53 13.84
N ILE A 83 -17.13 -0.74 14.63
CA ILE A 83 -17.29 -1.02 16.05
C ILE A 83 -17.53 0.31 16.77
N ASN A 84 -18.68 0.46 17.42
CA ASN A 84 -18.96 1.61 18.27
C ASN A 84 -18.36 1.37 19.65
N ILE A 85 -17.05 1.58 19.77
CA ILE A 85 -16.34 1.46 21.04
C ILE A 85 -16.53 2.78 21.81
N PRO A 86 -17.15 2.78 23.00
CA PRO A 86 -17.23 3.99 23.82
C PRO A 86 -15.81 4.52 24.09
N ALA A 87 -15.60 5.84 23.98
CA ALA A 87 -14.26 6.45 24.03
C ALA A 87 -13.45 6.05 25.29
N GLU A 88 -14.13 5.69 26.37
CA GLU A 88 -13.54 5.22 27.62
C GLU A 88 -12.82 3.86 27.50
N SER A 89 -13.31 2.93 26.67
CA SER A 89 -12.66 1.61 26.49
C SER A 89 -11.51 1.62 25.47
N LEU A 90 -11.40 2.66 24.63
CA LEU A 90 -10.22 2.89 23.78
C LEU A 90 -8.98 3.33 24.58
N ARG A 91 -9.16 3.91 25.78
CA ARG A 91 -8.05 4.33 26.66
C ARG A 91 -7.17 3.15 27.08
N TRP A 92 -7.77 1.97 27.26
CA TRP A 92 -7.07 0.74 27.66
C TRP A 92 -6.60 -0.12 26.48
N SER A 93 -7.21 0.03 25.30
CA SER A 93 -6.88 -0.76 24.10
C SER A 93 -5.50 -0.46 23.51
N LYS A 94 -4.98 0.77 23.62
CA LYS A 94 -3.60 1.06 23.21
C LYS A 94 -2.55 0.43 24.15
N LEU A 95 -2.93 0.15 25.40
CA LEU A 95 -2.06 -0.50 26.38
C LEU A 95 -2.08 -2.03 26.22
N THR A 96 -3.18 -2.62 25.74
CA THR A 96 -3.28 -4.08 25.55
C THR A 96 -2.39 -4.60 24.42
N HIS A 97 -2.09 -3.81 23.39
CA HIS A 97 -1.12 -4.21 22.36
C HIS A 97 0.30 -4.38 22.92
N ILE A 98 0.67 -3.64 23.98
CA ILE A 98 1.95 -3.80 24.69
C ILE A 98 1.92 -5.08 25.54
N PHE A 99 0.84 -5.32 26.29
CA PHE A 99 0.68 -6.53 27.11
C PHE A 99 0.56 -7.84 26.31
N GLN A 100 0.04 -7.79 25.09
CA GLN A 100 -0.14 -8.99 24.24
C GLN A 100 1.15 -9.41 23.52
N VAL A 101 2.11 -8.49 23.35
CA VAL A 101 3.47 -8.81 22.89
C VAL A 101 4.28 -9.44 24.02
N GLU A 102 4.13 -8.94 25.26
CA GLU A 102 4.89 -9.42 26.42
C GLU A 102 4.52 -10.86 26.82
N LYS A 103 3.24 -11.26 26.72
CA LYS A 103 2.80 -12.64 26.95
C LYS A 103 3.22 -13.66 25.87
N ARG A 104 3.81 -13.22 24.76
CA ARG A 104 4.30 -14.11 23.70
C ARG A 104 5.81 -14.39 23.81
N MET A 105 6.49 -13.80 24.79
CA MET A 105 7.93 -13.95 25.04
C MET A 105 8.25 -14.70 26.36
N SER A 106 7.24 -15.26 27.01
CA SER A 106 7.34 -16.22 28.13
C SER A 106 6.81 -17.58 27.69
#